data_AF-A0A534W255-F1
#
_entry.id   AF-A0A534W255-F1
#
_cell.length_a   1.000
_cell.length_b   1.000
_cell.length_c   1.000
_cell.angle_alpha   90.00
_cell.angle_beta   90.00
_cell.angle_gamma   90.00
#
_symmetry.space_group_name_H-M   'P 1'
#
loop_
_entity.id
_entity.type
_entity.pdbx_description
1 polymer ?
#
loop_
_entity_poly.entity_id
_entity_poly.type
_entity_poly.pdbx_seq_one_letter_code
_entity_poly.pdbx_strand_id
1 'polypeptide(L)'
;MDDARVEQGRAQDALSRARANEADAQARLEVAKTERGVADAQMKRALAERDLLKKQYAPQDQLARGDEEVRAGQDRIRAADMKRAYLERMVQVAQADRNAAAAHVETANAMVEQAKFRAMKAADVPQAQSANGGAVDARVAESQVREAQLRKQAADLRASAVDAYNKWQQTDARVRTLARPEPIPVPPPTGPDSTR
;
A
#
# COMPACT_ATOMS: atom_id res chain seq x y z
N MET A 1 36.49 -1.19 9.40
CA MET A 1 35.93 0.07 8.86
C MET A 1 35.09 -0.21 7.63
N ASP A 2 35.56 -1.10 6.75
CA ASP A 2 34.87 -1.43 5.49
C ASP A 2 33.51 -2.09 5.70
N ASP A 3 33.36 -3.01 6.66
CA ASP A 3 32.06 -3.63 6.97
C ASP A 3 30.97 -2.61 7.33
N ALA A 4 31.31 -1.59 8.12
CA ALA A 4 30.37 -0.54 8.52
C ALA A 4 29.95 0.34 7.33
N ARG A 5 30.85 0.56 6.37
CA ARG A 5 30.56 1.30 5.13
C ARG A 5 29.70 0.48 4.17
N VAL A 6 29.93 -0.82 4.08
CA VAL A 6 29.06 -1.73 3.31
C VAL A 6 27.65 -1.72 3.89
N GLU A 7 27.52 -1.78 5.21
CA GLU A 7 26.21 -1.71 5.87
C GLU A 7 25.51 -0.36 5.64
N GLN A 8 26.26 0.75 5.67
CA GLN A 8 25.74 2.07 5.31
C GLN A 8 25.16 2.10 3.88
N GLY A 9 25.85 1.49 2.91
CA GLY A 9 25.36 1.36 1.54
C GLY A 9 24.07 0.53 1.46
N ARG A 10 24.04 -0.62 2.13
CA ARG A 10 22.84 -1.48 2.20
C ARG A 10 21.64 -0.76 2.85
N ALA A 11 21.89 0.04 3.88
CA ALA A 11 20.87 0.84 4.55
C ALA A 11 20.28 1.90 3.61
N GLN A 12 21.12 2.57 2.80
CA GLN A 12 20.67 3.53 1.80
C GLN A 12 19.85 2.88 0.68
N ASP A 13 20.26 1.70 0.22
CA ASP A 13 19.50 0.91 -0.75
C ASP A 13 18.13 0.48 -0.18
N ALA A 14 18.11 0.05 1.09
CA ALA A 14 16.88 -0.32 1.78
C ALA A 14 15.92 0.88 1.90
N LEU A 15 16.43 2.07 2.22
CA LEU A 15 15.64 3.30 2.26
C LEU A 15 15.07 3.66 0.88
N SER A 16 15.87 3.52 -0.17
CA SER A 16 15.43 3.78 -1.55
C SER A 16 14.30 2.82 -1.97
N ARG A 17 14.45 1.52 -1.67
CA ARG A 17 13.37 0.53 -1.88
C ARG A 17 12.12 0.86 -1.07
N ALA A 18 12.26 1.27 0.18
CA ALA A 18 11.11 1.62 1.02
C ALA A 18 10.34 2.84 0.48
N ARG A 19 11.05 3.85 -0.06
CA ARG A 19 10.41 4.99 -0.74
C ARG A 19 9.65 4.57 -1.99
N ALA A 20 10.22 3.67 -2.80
CA ALA A 20 9.54 3.14 -3.97
C ALA A 20 8.26 2.37 -3.58
N ASN A 21 8.33 1.56 -2.51
CA ASN A 21 7.17 0.84 -1.99
C ASN A 21 6.08 1.78 -1.44
N GLU A 22 6.46 2.91 -0.81
CA GLU A 22 5.50 3.93 -0.39
C GLU A 22 4.76 4.52 -1.60
N ALA A 23 5.49 4.88 -2.66
CA ALA A 23 4.90 5.42 -3.88
C ALA A 23 3.97 4.41 -4.58
N ASP A 24 4.37 3.14 -4.66
CA ASP A 24 3.52 2.07 -5.21
C ASP A 24 2.26 1.85 -4.37
N ALA A 25 2.36 1.85 -3.04
CA ALA A 25 1.21 1.75 -2.16
C ALA A 25 0.22 2.91 -2.37
N GLN A 26 0.71 4.14 -2.53
CA GLN A 26 -0.11 5.31 -2.84
C GLN A 26 -0.78 5.17 -4.22
N ALA A 27 -0.04 4.74 -5.24
CA ALA A 27 -0.59 4.53 -6.58
C ALA A 27 -1.72 3.49 -6.57
N ARG A 28 -1.54 2.37 -5.86
CA ARG A 28 -2.58 1.34 -5.69
C ARG A 28 -3.83 1.89 -5.00
N LEU A 29 -3.66 2.76 -3.99
CA LEU A 29 -4.77 3.41 -3.32
C LEU A 29 -5.55 4.33 -4.26
N GLU A 30 -4.86 5.10 -5.11
CA GLU A 30 -5.53 5.94 -6.13
C GLU A 30 -6.34 5.09 -7.12
N VAL A 31 -5.79 3.98 -7.58
CA VAL A 31 -6.53 3.02 -8.42
C VAL A 31 -7.76 2.48 -7.70
N ALA A 32 -7.67 2.14 -6.41
CA ALA A 32 -8.84 1.67 -5.67
C ALA A 32 -9.93 2.76 -5.48
N LYS A 33 -9.53 4.04 -5.38
CA LYS A 33 -10.49 5.16 -5.36
C LYS A 33 -11.25 5.26 -6.68
N THR A 34 -10.57 5.10 -7.82
CA THR A 34 -11.22 5.13 -9.13
C THR A 34 -12.12 3.92 -9.36
N GLU A 35 -11.68 2.72 -8.97
CA GLU A 35 -12.49 1.49 -9.00
C GLU A 35 -13.79 1.64 -8.19
N ARG A 36 -13.73 2.24 -6.99
CA ARG A 36 -14.93 2.57 -6.20
C ARG A 36 -15.85 3.52 -6.96
N GLY A 37 -15.30 4.52 -7.66
CA GLY A 37 -16.06 5.42 -8.52
C GLY A 37 -16.78 4.70 -9.66
N VAL A 38 -16.11 3.73 -10.29
CA VAL A 38 -16.72 2.87 -11.32
C VAL A 38 -17.86 2.02 -10.74
N ALA A 39 -17.66 1.42 -9.57
CA ALA A 39 -18.70 0.64 -8.89
C ALA A 39 -19.94 1.49 -8.55
N ASP A 40 -19.73 2.73 -8.10
CA ASP A 40 -20.79 3.72 -7.83
C ASP A 40 -21.58 4.08 -9.10
N ALA A 41 -20.88 4.32 -10.21
CA ALA A 41 -21.52 4.59 -11.50
C ALA A 41 -22.34 3.40 -12.02
N GLN A 42 -21.83 2.18 -11.87
CA GLN A 42 -22.56 0.95 -12.23
C GLN A 42 -23.81 0.76 -11.38
N MET A 43 -23.75 1.02 -10.07
CA MET A 43 -24.93 0.96 -9.20
C MET A 43 -26.00 1.98 -9.63
N LYS A 44 -25.61 3.23 -9.90
CA LYS A 44 -26.53 4.27 -10.37
C LYS A 44 -27.19 3.89 -11.69
N ARG A 45 -26.45 3.27 -12.60
CA ARG A 45 -26.99 2.73 -13.86
C ARG A 45 -28.03 1.64 -13.59
N ALA A 46 -27.71 0.63 -12.78
CA ALA A 46 -28.65 -0.44 -12.43
C ALA A 46 -29.94 0.11 -11.75
N LEU A 47 -29.81 1.12 -10.89
CA LEU A 47 -30.95 1.81 -10.30
C LEU A 47 -31.84 2.48 -11.37
N ALA A 48 -31.22 3.20 -12.30
CA ALA A 48 -31.95 3.88 -13.38
C ALA A 48 -32.64 2.88 -14.33
N GLU A 49 -31.98 1.77 -14.67
CA GLU A 49 -32.55 0.69 -15.49
C GLU A 49 -33.75 0.03 -14.80
N ARG A 50 -33.62 -0.30 -13.51
CA ARG A 50 -34.75 -0.80 -12.70
C ARG A 50 -35.91 0.20 -12.65
N ASP A 51 -35.63 1.47 -12.43
CA ASP A 51 -36.67 2.50 -12.34
C ASP A 51 -37.37 2.72 -13.70
N LEU A 52 -36.65 2.56 -14.81
CA LEU A 52 -37.22 2.55 -16.15
C LEU A 52 -38.15 1.34 -16.37
N LEU A 53 -37.72 0.14 -15.97
CA LEU A 53 -38.55 -1.07 -16.04
C LEU A 53 -39.85 -0.91 -15.24
N LYS A 54 -39.78 -0.30 -14.05
CA LYS A 54 -40.97 0.02 -13.24
C LYS A 54 -41.92 0.97 -13.97
N LYS A 55 -41.40 2.03 -14.60
CA LYS A 55 -42.21 2.99 -15.38
C LYS A 55 -42.84 2.37 -16.61
N GLN A 56 -42.21 1.36 -17.21
CA GLN A 56 -42.71 0.63 -18.37
C GLN A 56 -43.65 -0.53 -18.01
N TYR A 57 -43.96 -0.73 -16.73
CA TYR A 57 -44.76 -1.86 -16.25
C TYR A 57 -44.20 -3.21 -16.72
N ALA A 58 -42.88 -3.35 -16.68
CA ALA A 58 -42.20 -4.56 -17.10
C ALA A 58 -42.68 -5.79 -16.29
N PRO A 59 -42.61 -7.01 -16.87
CA PRO A 59 -42.94 -8.25 -16.17
C PRO A 59 -42.18 -8.41 -14.85
N GLN A 60 -42.80 -9.08 -13.88
CA GLN A 60 -42.26 -9.26 -12.54
C GLN A 60 -40.85 -9.88 -12.53
N ASP A 61 -40.59 -10.82 -13.44
CA ASP A 61 -39.27 -11.45 -13.58
C ASP A 61 -38.17 -10.47 -14.01
N GLN A 62 -38.50 -9.48 -14.85
CA GLN A 62 -37.55 -8.45 -15.28
C GLN A 62 -37.28 -7.45 -14.14
N LEU A 63 -38.31 -7.11 -13.37
CA LEU A 63 -38.16 -6.28 -12.17
C LEU A 63 -37.28 -6.97 -11.11
N ALA A 64 -37.48 -8.28 -10.90
CA ALA A 64 -36.67 -9.06 -9.98
C ALA A 64 -35.18 -9.08 -10.38
N ARG A 65 -34.87 -9.25 -11.67
CA ARG A 65 -33.48 -9.14 -12.17
C ARG A 65 -32.88 -7.76 -11.93
N GLY A 66 -33.64 -6.69 -12.19
CA GLY A 66 -33.18 -5.32 -11.92
C GLY A 66 -32.91 -5.07 -10.42
N ASP A 67 -33.73 -5.62 -9.53
CA ASP A 67 -33.50 -5.56 -8.08
C ASP A 67 -32.25 -6.36 -7.66
N GLU A 68 -32.01 -7.53 -8.26
CA GLU A 68 -30.79 -8.32 -8.06
C GLU A 68 -29.53 -7.58 -8.52
N GLU A 69 -29.57 -6.91 -9.68
CA GLU A 69 -28.45 -6.11 -10.19
C GLU A 69 -28.12 -4.93 -9.28
N VAL A 70 -29.14 -4.24 -8.75
CA VAL A 70 -28.96 -3.16 -7.77
C VAL A 70 -28.29 -3.72 -6.50
N ARG A 71 -28.75 -4.87 -6.00
CA ARG A 71 -28.15 -5.51 -4.82
C ARG A 71 -26.71 -5.93 -5.07
N ALA A 72 -26.40 -6.51 -6.24
CA ALA A 72 -25.05 -6.85 -6.63
C ALA A 72 -24.15 -5.61 -6.73
N GLY A 73 -24.68 -4.49 -7.25
CA GLY A 73 -23.99 -3.20 -7.27
C GLY A 73 -23.64 -2.68 -5.87
N GLN A 74 -24.58 -2.78 -4.92
CA GLN A 74 -24.32 -2.42 -3.52
C GLN A 74 -23.22 -3.27 -2.88
N ASP A 75 -23.22 -4.58 -3.13
CA ASP A 75 -22.18 -5.47 -2.63
C ASP A 75 -20.80 -5.16 -3.25
N ARG A 76 -20.73 -4.82 -4.55
CA ARG A 76 -19.50 -4.37 -5.22
C ARG A 76 -18.93 -3.10 -4.60
N ILE A 77 -19.77 -2.11 -4.31
CA ILE A 77 -19.33 -0.88 -3.63
C ILE A 77 -18.77 -1.21 -2.24
N ARG A 78 -19.45 -2.07 -1.48
CA ARG A 78 -18.96 -2.49 -0.17
C ARG A 78 -17.59 -3.18 -0.26
N ALA A 79 -17.39 -4.05 -1.26
CA ALA A 79 -16.10 -4.68 -1.50
C ALA A 79 -15.02 -3.65 -1.87
N ALA A 80 -15.34 -2.67 -2.71
CA ALA A 80 -14.43 -1.60 -3.10
C ALA A 80 -14.06 -0.68 -1.92
N ASP A 81 -15.01 -0.34 -1.05
CA ASP A 81 -14.76 0.45 0.17
C ASP A 81 -13.85 -0.32 1.14
N MET A 82 -14.04 -1.64 1.29
CA MET A 82 -13.13 -2.49 2.08
C MET A 82 -11.73 -2.58 1.47
N LYS A 83 -11.62 -2.70 0.14
CA LYS A 83 -10.33 -2.66 -0.58
C LYS A 83 -9.61 -1.35 -0.32
N ARG A 84 -10.32 -0.23 -0.41
CA ARG A 84 -9.78 1.11 -0.13
C ARG A 84 -9.25 1.20 1.30
N ALA A 85 -10.04 0.78 2.29
CA ALA A 85 -9.64 0.80 3.69
C ALA A 85 -8.39 -0.08 3.96
N TYR A 86 -8.29 -1.25 3.31
CA TYR A 86 -7.08 -2.07 3.35
C TYR A 86 -5.87 -1.35 2.75
N LEU A 87 -6.02 -0.71 1.58
CA LEU A 87 -4.92 -0.01 0.92
C LEU A 87 -4.49 1.26 1.66
N GLU A 88 -5.42 1.97 2.32
CA GLU A 88 -5.09 3.05 3.25
C GLU A 88 -4.17 2.57 4.39
N ARG A 89 -4.44 1.39 4.96
CA ARG A 89 -3.55 0.77 5.95
C ARG A 89 -2.20 0.36 5.35
N MET A 90 -2.18 -0.15 4.12
CA MET A 90 -0.93 -0.50 3.44
C MET A 90 -0.05 0.73 3.17
N VAL A 91 -0.63 1.90 2.90
CA VAL A 91 0.12 3.16 2.83
C VAL A 91 0.76 3.49 4.19
N GLN A 92 0.03 3.32 5.30
CA GLN A 92 0.58 3.52 6.65
C GLN A 92 1.72 2.54 6.95
N VAL A 93 1.59 1.26 6.54
CA VAL A 93 2.65 0.26 6.64
C VAL A 93 3.89 0.70 5.85
N ALA A 94 3.71 1.12 4.60
CA ALA A 94 4.82 1.53 3.75
C ALA A 94 5.54 2.79 4.30
N GLN A 95 4.78 3.73 4.88
CA GLN A 95 5.34 4.89 5.59
C GLN A 95 6.14 4.48 6.83
N ALA A 96 5.62 3.55 7.63
CA ALA A 96 6.33 3.03 8.80
C ALA A 96 7.61 2.30 8.39
N ASP A 97 7.57 1.52 7.31
CA ASP A 97 8.74 0.84 6.75
C ASP A 97 9.81 1.82 6.25
N ARG A 98 9.40 2.91 5.60
CA ARG A 98 10.32 3.97 5.20
C ARG A 98 10.98 4.62 6.42
N ASN A 99 10.22 4.88 7.48
CA ASN A 99 10.76 5.48 8.70
C ASN A 99 11.72 4.53 9.42
N ALA A 100 11.41 3.23 9.47
CA ALA A 100 12.32 2.21 10.00
C ALA A 100 13.60 2.09 9.17
N ALA A 101 13.50 2.14 7.83
CA ALA A 101 14.67 2.12 6.94
C ALA A 101 15.52 3.41 7.09
N ALA A 102 14.90 4.57 7.29
CA ALA A 102 15.61 5.81 7.57
C ALA A 102 16.36 5.75 8.91
N ALA A 103 15.73 5.19 9.96
CA ALA A 103 16.40 4.98 11.24
C ALA A 103 17.56 3.98 11.13
N HIS A 104 17.43 2.95 10.30
CA HIS A 104 18.53 2.03 10.01
C HIS A 104 19.73 2.72 9.35
N VAL A 105 19.50 3.71 8.47
CA VAL A 105 20.58 4.57 7.92
C VAL A 105 21.25 5.38 9.03
N GLU A 106 20.48 5.95 9.96
CA GLU A 106 21.03 6.67 11.12
C GLU A 106 21.91 5.75 11.99
N THR A 107 21.44 4.54 12.29
CA THR A 107 22.22 3.53 13.02
C THR A 107 23.50 3.16 12.29
N ALA A 108 23.42 2.88 10.98
CA ALA A 108 24.59 2.53 10.18
C ALA A 108 25.62 3.68 10.13
N ASN A 109 25.16 4.94 10.03
CA ASN A 109 26.02 6.12 10.12
C ASN A 109 26.71 6.21 11.49
N ALA A 110 25.98 5.99 12.59
CA ALA A 110 26.53 5.99 13.94
C ALA A 110 27.58 4.88 14.12
N MET A 111 27.34 3.69 13.57
CA MET A 111 28.30 2.58 13.57
C MET A 111 29.57 2.89 12.75
N VAL A 112 29.45 3.59 11.62
CA VAL A 112 30.60 4.07 10.85
C VAL A 112 31.44 5.06 11.67
N GLU A 113 30.81 5.98 12.38
CA GLU A 113 31.51 6.93 13.27
C GLU A 113 32.20 6.21 14.44
N GLN A 114 31.55 5.21 15.03
CA GLN A 114 32.17 4.35 16.04
C GLN A 114 33.38 3.58 15.48
N ALA A 115 33.27 3.02 14.27
CA ALA A 115 34.36 2.31 13.62
C ALA A 115 35.53 3.26 13.29
N LYS A 116 35.25 4.48 12.82
CA LYS A 116 36.25 5.55 12.61
C LYS A 116 36.97 5.88 13.92
N PHE A 117 36.22 6.13 14.99
CA PHE A 117 36.79 6.45 16.29
C PHE A 117 37.71 5.34 16.81
N ARG A 118 37.27 4.07 16.73
CA ARG A 118 38.09 2.92 17.11
C ARG A 118 39.36 2.80 16.27
N ALA A 119 39.28 3.04 14.97
CA ALA A 119 40.44 3.01 14.08
C ALA A 119 41.44 4.15 14.41
N MET A 120 40.96 5.37 14.65
CA MET A 120 41.82 6.50 15.04
C MET A 120 42.50 6.26 16.40
N LYS A 121 41.79 5.66 17.36
CA LYS A 121 42.35 5.29 18.66
C LYS A 121 43.43 4.20 18.53
N ALA A 122 43.21 3.22 17.65
CA ALA A 122 44.19 2.16 17.40
C ALA A 122 45.46 2.67 16.67
N ALA A 123 45.32 3.71 15.86
CA ALA A 123 46.41 4.37 15.15
C ALA A 123 47.09 5.51 15.96
N ASP A 124 46.74 5.66 17.24
CA ASP A 124 47.23 6.70 18.16
C ASP A 124 47.19 8.13 17.58
N VAL A 125 46.11 8.41 16.84
CA VAL A 125 45.90 9.72 16.23
C VAL A 125 45.56 10.73 17.35
N PRO A 126 46.25 11.88 17.47
CA PRO A 126 46.03 12.85 18.56
C PRO A 126 44.57 13.32 18.67
N GLN A 127 43.87 13.42 17.54
CA GLN A 127 42.46 13.77 17.46
C GLN A 127 41.52 12.74 18.12
N ALA A 128 41.95 11.49 18.31
CA ALA A 128 41.18 10.48 19.04
C ALA A 128 41.28 10.64 20.56
N GLN A 129 42.36 11.27 21.06
CA GLN A 129 42.59 11.46 22.49
C GLN A 129 41.66 12.52 23.10
N SER A 130 41.19 13.48 22.29
CA SER A 130 40.20 14.49 22.68
C SER A 130 38.75 14.09 22.40
N ALA A 131 38.51 12.98 21.70
CA ALA A 131 37.17 12.54 21.35
C ALA A 131 36.51 11.74 22.50
N ASN A 132 35.25 12.07 22.80
CA ASN A 132 34.47 11.41 23.85
C ASN A 132 33.87 10.09 23.33
N GLY A 133 34.58 8.98 23.55
CA GLY A 133 34.14 7.63 23.15
C GLY A 133 32.80 7.22 23.76
N GLY A 134 32.50 7.62 25.01
CA GLY A 134 31.21 7.35 25.64
C GLY A 134 30.04 8.00 24.91
N ALA A 135 30.23 9.22 24.38
CA ALA A 135 29.22 9.90 23.57
C ALA A 135 29.03 9.28 22.17
N VAL A 136 30.03 8.56 21.64
CA VAL A 136 29.90 7.80 20.39
C VAL A 136 29.11 6.52 20.62
N ASP A 137 29.43 5.78 21.69
CA ASP A 137 28.74 4.56 22.05
C ASP A 137 27.27 4.82 22.45
N ALA A 138 27.00 5.91 23.19
CA ALA A 138 25.64 6.34 23.53
C ALA A 138 24.79 6.62 22.28
N ARG A 139 25.33 7.32 21.27
CA ARG A 139 24.62 7.59 20.01
C ARG A 139 24.28 6.32 19.23
N VAL A 140 25.17 5.32 19.25
CA VAL A 140 24.87 4.00 18.63
C VAL A 140 23.75 3.30 19.38
N ALA A 141 23.78 3.29 20.71
CA ALA A 141 22.72 2.68 21.51
C ALA A 141 21.36 3.37 21.31
N GLU A 142 21.33 4.70 21.31
CA GLU A 142 20.10 5.49 21.08
C GLU A 142 19.50 5.23 19.70
N SER A 143 20.33 5.21 18.65
CA SER A 143 19.88 4.93 17.27
C SER A 143 19.34 3.50 17.14
N GLN A 144 20.00 2.50 17.74
CA GLN A 144 19.50 1.12 17.76
C GLN A 144 18.15 0.98 18.47
N VAL A 145 17.97 1.65 19.62
CA VAL A 145 16.69 1.63 20.34
C VAL A 145 15.58 2.26 19.50
N ARG A 146 15.84 3.42 18.88
CA ARG A 146 14.89 4.10 17.99
C ARG A 146 14.53 3.22 16.79
N GLU A 147 15.52 2.60 16.16
CA GLU A 147 15.31 1.70 15.03
C GLU A 147 14.46 0.50 15.43
N ALA A 148 14.73 -0.14 16.57
CA ALA A 148 13.95 -1.27 17.07
C ALA A 148 12.48 -0.90 17.33
N GLN A 149 12.24 0.29 17.91
CA GLN A 149 10.88 0.81 18.12
C GLN A 149 10.12 0.99 16.80
N LEU A 150 10.77 1.59 15.79
CA LEU A 150 10.15 1.81 14.48
C LEU A 150 9.90 0.51 13.73
N ARG A 151 10.82 -0.46 13.82
CA ARG A 151 10.62 -1.81 13.26
C ARG A 151 9.43 -2.52 13.91
N LYS A 152 9.28 -2.40 15.23
CA LYS A 152 8.13 -2.94 15.94
C LYS A 152 6.82 -2.28 15.48
N GLN A 153 6.77 -0.95 15.41
CA GLN A 153 5.60 -0.22 14.92
C GLN A 153 5.19 -0.67 13.52
N ALA A 154 6.16 -0.83 12.61
CA ALA A 154 5.89 -1.34 11.27
C ALA A 154 5.33 -2.77 11.27
N ALA A 155 5.85 -3.65 12.14
CA ALA A 155 5.32 -5.01 12.31
C ALA A 155 3.88 -5.03 12.84
N ASP A 156 3.58 -4.21 13.85
CA ASP A 156 2.24 -4.09 14.42
C ASP A 156 1.23 -3.58 13.36
N LEU A 157 1.63 -2.60 12.54
CA LEU A 157 0.82 -2.11 11.43
C LEU A 157 0.58 -3.19 10.36
N ARG A 158 1.61 -3.97 10.01
CA ARG A 158 1.45 -5.10 9.07
C ARG A 158 0.44 -6.12 9.58
N ALA A 159 0.52 -6.50 10.86
CA ALA A 159 -0.45 -7.41 11.47
C ALA A 159 -1.88 -6.85 11.35
N SER A 160 -2.07 -5.55 11.65
CA SER A 160 -3.39 -4.90 11.52
C SER A 160 -3.91 -4.81 10.07
N ALA A 161 -3.02 -4.78 9.08
CA ALA A 161 -3.39 -4.74 7.67
C ALA A 161 -3.87 -6.12 7.17
N VAL A 162 -3.33 -7.22 7.71
CA VAL A 162 -3.75 -8.60 7.37
C VAL A 162 -5.23 -8.81 7.68
N ASP A 163 -5.72 -8.30 8.81
CA ASP A 163 -7.14 -8.42 9.16
C ASP A 163 -8.07 -7.69 8.18
N ALA A 164 -7.65 -6.50 7.72
CA ALA A 164 -8.39 -5.77 6.70
C ALA A 164 -8.38 -6.50 5.35
N TYR A 165 -7.23 -7.06 4.97
CA TYR A 165 -7.07 -7.86 3.76
C TYR A 165 -8.00 -9.07 3.76
N ASN A 166 -8.03 -9.85 4.84
CA ASN A 166 -8.85 -11.05 4.95
C ASN A 166 -10.35 -10.74 4.82
N LYS A 167 -10.83 -9.67 5.48
CA LYS A 167 -12.23 -9.24 5.39
C LYS A 167 -12.60 -8.77 3.98
N TRP A 168 -11.71 -8.02 3.34
CA TRP A 168 -11.89 -7.59 1.96
C TRP A 168 -11.94 -8.79 1.02
N GLN A 169 -10.97 -9.71 1.10
CA GLN A 169 -10.88 -10.90 0.24
C GLN A 169 -12.14 -11.79 0.34
N GLN A 170 -12.62 -12.05 1.55
CA GLN A 170 -13.84 -12.83 1.75
C GLN A 170 -15.06 -12.17 1.08
N THR A 171 -15.18 -10.85 1.24
CA THR A 171 -16.28 -10.08 0.66
C THR A 171 -16.16 -10.06 -0.87
N ASP A 172 -14.98 -9.77 -1.40
CA ASP A 172 -14.70 -9.71 -2.84
C ASP A 172 -14.96 -11.06 -3.53
N ALA A 173 -14.52 -12.17 -2.92
CA ALA A 173 -14.79 -13.51 -3.44
C ALA A 173 -16.31 -13.77 -3.54
N ARG A 174 -17.07 -13.44 -2.49
CA ARG A 174 -18.53 -13.56 -2.48
C ARG A 174 -19.17 -12.69 -3.58
N VAL A 175 -18.71 -11.45 -3.75
CA VAL A 175 -19.23 -10.57 -4.81
C VAL A 175 -18.95 -11.14 -6.20
N ARG A 176 -17.75 -11.65 -6.46
CA ARG A 176 -17.40 -12.25 -7.77
C ARG A 176 -18.20 -13.50 -8.09
N THR A 177 -18.59 -14.29 -7.08
CA THR A 177 -19.47 -15.44 -7.29
C THR A 177 -20.91 -15.04 -7.61
N LEU A 178 -21.37 -13.87 -7.16
CA LEU A 178 -22.73 -13.37 -7.37
C LEU A 178 -22.86 -12.52 -8.64
N ALA A 179 -21.77 -11.89 -9.07
CA ALA A 179 -21.77 -10.92 -10.15
C ALA A 179 -20.87 -11.40 -11.30
N ARG A 180 -21.46 -12.03 -12.32
CA ARG A 180 -20.94 -11.84 -13.68
C ARG A 180 -21.57 -10.57 -14.23
N PRO A 181 -20.88 -9.43 -14.26
CA PRO A 181 -21.35 -8.33 -15.09
C PRO A 181 -21.37 -8.83 -16.54
N GLU A 182 -22.49 -8.63 -17.25
CA GLU A 182 -22.48 -8.83 -18.70
C GLU A 182 -21.46 -7.88 -19.32
N PRO A 183 -20.68 -8.33 -20.33
CA PRO A 183 -19.76 -7.47 -21.04
C PRO A 183 -20.51 -6.25 -21.57
N ILE A 184 -19.93 -5.06 -21.37
CA ILE A 184 -20.42 -3.84 -22.05
C ILE A 184 -20.40 -4.15 -23.56
N PRO A 185 -21.51 -4.01 -24.29
CA PRO A 185 -21.50 -4.16 -25.75
C PRO A 185 -20.52 -3.15 -26.32
N VAL A 186 -19.39 -3.63 -26.84
CA VAL A 186 -18.46 -2.78 -27.58
C VAL A 186 -19.15 -2.47 -28.91
N PRO A 187 -19.39 -1.19 -29.26
CA PRO A 187 -19.95 -0.87 -30.56
C PRO A 187 -19.01 -1.41 -31.66
N PRO A 188 -19.54 -2.01 -32.73
CA PRO A 188 -18.72 -2.52 -33.82
C PRO A 188 -17.83 -1.40 -34.37
N PRO A 189 -16.57 -1.69 -34.76
CA PRO A 189 -15.68 -0.68 -35.29
C PRO A 189 -16.31 -0.05 -36.53
N THR A 190 -16.59 1.25 -36.47
CA THR A 190 -17.00 2.06 -37.63
C THR A 190 -15.77 2.36 -38.47
N GLY A 191 -15.23 1.34 -39.14
CA GLY A 191 -14.28 1.51 -40.24
C GLY A 191 -15.04 1.42 -41.56
N PRO A 192 -14.70 2.24 -42.57
CA PRO A 192 -15.27 2.05 -43.91
C PRO A 192 -14.83 0.70 -44.46
N ASP A 193 -15.80 -0.09 -44.91
CA ASP A 193 -15.56 -1.28 -45.74
C ASP A 193 -14.70 -0.87 -46.93
N SER A 194 -13.41 -1.19 -46.88
CA SER A 194 -12.54 -1.09 -48.05
C SER A 194 -12.84 -2.27 -48.97
N THR A 195 -14.01 -2.23 -49.59
CA THR A 195 -14.27 -2.92 -50.85
C THR A 195 -13.84 -2.01 -52.00
N ARG A 196 -12.58 -2.17 -52.43
CA ARG A 196 -12.09 -2.21 -53.83
C ARG A 196 -10.61 -1.84 -53.90
#